data_AF-A0A7C6T4B1-F1
#
_entry.id   AF-A0A7C6T4B1-F1
#
_cell.length_a   1.000
_cell.length_b   1.000
_cell.length_c   1.000
_cell.angle_alpha   90.00
_cell.angle_beta   90.00
_cell.angle_gamma   90.00
#
_symmetry.space_group_name_H-M   'P 1'
#
loop_
_entity.id
_entity.type
_entity.pdbx_description
1 polymer ?
#
loop_
_entity_poly.entity_id
_entity_poly.type
_entity_poly.pdbx_seq_one_letter_code
_entity_poly.pdbx_strand_id
1 'polypeptide(L)'
;RLIGLIRKFPSDSNLPLTLTNFLKIHPNLKLEDIYKRGSWTRLVVQAFPEQAMTTAKDGLIKVYESAIRNKLLSCDGFAYLQFLQELVGNDFVLTKQMNPRMAVMCHYDFWQKPGDKLGFASLAQSLNALDQPELKAELLEVLALLINRIRYEQFALSELLFNPLQAHARYTREQILAGFGVTTFAYQKPAREGVLMIPEQNSELLFVTLNKNEKQFSPTTMYHDYAINEQLFHWQSQNSARPERGKGLSYIEHQQMGKRIFLFVREQSKDEYGTMGFVNFGEVEYVSHHGSQPMSITWQLKTPMPHFMWKQAAKLAVG
;
A
#
# COMPACT_ATOMS: atom_id res chain seq x y z
N ARG A 1 -5.97 24.05 16.97
CA ARG A 1 -7.34 23.45 16.96
C ARG A 1 -7.34 22.03 17.50
N LEU A 2 -6.66 21.05 16.88
CA LEU A 2 -6.70 19.64 17.30
C LEU A 2 -6.28 19.41 18.77
N ILE A 3 -5.15 19.97 19.20
CA ILE A 3 -4.70 19.94 20.61
C ILE A 3 -5.77 20.50 21.57
N GLY A 4 -6.49 21.55 21.17
CA GLY A 4 -7.56 22.13 21.97
C GLY A 4 -8.77 21.20 22.13
N LEU A 5 -9.09 20.41 21.09
CA LEU A 5 -10.13 19.39 21.18
C LEU A 5 -9.70 18.24 22.11
N ILE A 6 -8.44 17.79 21.98
CA ILE A 6 -7.87 16.75 22.84
C ILE A 6 -7.91 17.18 24.32
N ARG A 7 -7.55 18.43 24.62
CA ARG A 7 -7.62 18.99 25.98
C ARG A 7 -9.03 19.05 26.56
N LYS A 8 -10.04 19.31 25.71
CA LYS A 8 -11.44 19.41 26.13
C LYS A 8 -12.14 18.05 26.25
N PHE A 9 -11.60 17.02 25.61
CA PHE A 9 -12.24 15.70 25.56
C PHE A 9 -12.66 15.14 26.93
N PRO A 10 -11.84 15.22 28.02
CA PRO A 10 -12.28 14.74 29.35
C PRO A 10 -13.45 15.50 29.96
N SER A 11 -13.70 16.74 29.51
CA SER A 11 -14.87 17.54 29.90
C SER A 11 -16.10 17.24 29.04
N ASP A 12 -15.88 16.86 27.78
CA ASP A 12 -16.93 16.60 26.80
C ASP A 12 -17.42 15.13 26.81
N SER A 13 -16.69 14.22 27.47
CA SER A 13 -16.97 12.78 27.47
C SER A 13 -16.43 12.06 28.71
N ASN A 14 -17.16 11.05 29.18
CA ASN A 14 -16.73 10.13 30.24
C ASN A 14 -15.93 8.93 29.72
N LEU A 15 -15.73 8.82 28.39
CA LEU A 15 -14.94 7.73 27.81
C LEU A 15 -13.43 7.98 28.04
N PRO A 16 -12.61 6.92 28.09
CA PRO A 16 -11.16 7.08 28.08
C PRO A 16 -10.69 7.82 26.83
N LEU A 17 -9.71 8.71 26.96
CA LEU A 17 -9.10 9.45 25.85
C LEU A 17 -8.22 8.51 25.02
N THR A 18 -8.83 7.82 24.09
CA THR A 18 -8.17 6.97 23.09
C THR A 18 -8.42 7.54 21.70
N LEU A 19 -7.62 7.12 20.70
CA LEU A 19 -7.78 7.61 19.32
C LEU A 19 -9.18 7.27 18.78
N THR A 20 -9.65 6.05 19.04
CA THR A 20 -10.96 5.55 18.62
C THR A 20 -12.09 6.36 19.23
N ASN A 21 -12.04 6.58 20.55
CA ASN A 21 -13.07 7.35 21.25
C ASN A 21 -13.05 8.82 20.83
N PHE A 22 -11.87 9.40 20.61
CA PHE A 22 -11.73 10.76 20.11
C PHE A 22 -12.40 10.96 18.75
N LEU A 23 -12.14 10.06 17.78
CA LEU A 23 -12.77 10.11 16.47
C LEU A 23 -14.29 9.84 16.53
N LYS A 24 -14.74 9.00 17.46
CA LYS A 24 -16.18 8.75 17.70
C LYS A 24 -16.92 9.99 18.17
N ILE A 25 -16.31 10.79 19.06
CA ILE A 25 -16.91 12.04 19.57
C ILE A 25 -16.77 13.19 18.56
N HIS A 26 -15.77 13.14 17.69
CA HIS A 26 -15.53 14.15 16.65
C HIS A 26 -15.69 13.57 15.23
N PRO A 27 -16.92 13.21 14.80
CA PRO A 27 -17.16 12.49 13.53
C PRO A 27 -16.77 13.27 12.26
N ASN A 28 -16.57 14.59 12.39
CA ASN A 28 -16.09 15.44 11.29
C ASN A 28 -14.58 15.33 11.05
N LEU A 29 -13.83 14.69 11.95
CA LEU A 29 -12.40 14.45 11.79
C LEU A 29 -12.19 13.04 11.23
N LYS A 30 -11.37 12.93 10.19
CA LYS A 30 -10.87 11.65 9.71
C LYS A 30 -9.56 11.30 10.42
N LEU A 31 -9.21 10.01 10.40
CA LEU A 31 -7.94 9.51 10.93
C LEU A 31 -6.74 10.23 10.28
N GLU A 32 -6.85 10.47 8.98
CA GLU A 32 -5.90 11.17 8.14
C GLU A 32 -5.64 12.61 8.63
N ASP A 33 -6.66 13.30 9.14
CA ASP A 33 -6.53 14.65 9.68
C ASP A 33 -5.69 14.69 10.96
N ILE A 34 -5.68 13.59 11.72
CA ILE A 34 -4.83 13.41 12.91
C ILE A 34 -3.38 13.26 12.47
N TYR A 35 -3.09 12.27 11.62
CA TYR A 35 -1.72 11.94 11.19
C TYR A 35 -1.08 12.98 10.25
N LYS A 36 -1.89 13.87 9.67
CA LYS A 36 -1.40 15.09 9.00
C LYS A 36 -0.73 16.06 9.98
N ARG A 37 -1.05 15.99 11.28
CA ARG A 37 -0.52 16.86 12.34
C ARG A 37 0.53 16.18 13.23
N GLY A 38 0.51 14.86 13.32
CA GLY A 38 1.47 14.05 14.09
C GLY A 38 0.84 12.74 14.56
N SER A 39 1.64 11.87 15.18
CA SER A 39 1.10 10.67 15.83
C SER A 39 0.15 11.01 16.98
N TRP A 40 -0.80 10.12 17.26
CA TRP A 40 -1.76 10.31 18.36
C TRP A 40 -1.03 10.48 19.70
N THR A 41 -0.05 9.62 19.99
CA THR A 41 0.78 9.69 21.19
C THR A 41 1.41 11.07 21.34
N ARG A 42 2.02 11.62 20.28
CA ARG A 42 2.65 12.95 20.32
C ARG A 42 1.63 14.06 20.57
N LEU A 43 0.46 13.98 19.95
CA LEU A 43 -0.60 14.98 20.11
C LEU A 43 -1.18 14.96 21.53
N VAL A 44 -1.34 13.79 22.15
CA VAL A 44 -1.77 13.65 23.55
C VAL A 44 -0.72 14.21 24.50
N VAL A 45 0.56 13.90 24.29
CA VAL A 45 1.67 14.47 25.09
C VAL A 45 1.70 16.01 25.02
N GLN A 46 1.48 16.59 23.84
CA GLN A 46 1.39 18.06 23.69
C GLN A 46 0.14 18.67 24.34
N ALA A 47 -0.96 17.91 24.40
CA ALA A 47 -2.18 18.33 25.04
C ALA A 47 -2.03 18.34 26.57
N PHE A 48 -1.33 17.36 27.14
CA PHE A 48 -1.16 17.17 28.59
C PHE A 48 0.32 17.02 28.98
N PRO A 49 1.15 18.06 28.83
CA PRO A 49 2.60 17.95 29.04
C PRO A 49 2.99 17.56 30.47
N GLU A 50 2.20 17.97 31.47
CA GLU A 50 2.45 17.68 32.89
C GLU A 50 2.06 16.24 33.29
N GLN A 51 1.28 15.55 32.46
CA GLN A 51 0.83 14.16 32.67
C GLN A 51 1.56 13.17 31.75
N ALA A 52 2.39 13.69 30.84
CA ALA A 52 3.05 12.92 29.81
C ALA A 52 4.25 12.15 30.37
N MET A 53 4.03 10.92 30.85
CA MET A 53 5.09 9.93 31.00
C MET A 53 5.13 9.05 29.75
N THR A 54 5.73 9.54 28.66
CA THR A 54 6.07 8.65 27.54
C THR A 54 7.49 8.13 27.72
N THR A 55 7.64 6.81 27.69
CA THR A 55 8.97 6.17 27.70
C THR A 55 9.53 6.00 26.28
N ALA A 56 8.71 6.27 25.26
CA ALA A 56 9.09 6.14 23.86
C ALA A 56 10.09 7.23 23.44
N LYS A 57 11.18 6.81 22.81
CA LYS A 57 12.17 7.73 22.23
C LYS A 57 11.57 8.48 21.04
N ASP A 58 11.88 9.77 20.91
CA ASP A 58 11.39 10.65 19.82
C ASP A 58 11.65 10.07 18.41
N GLY A 59 12.79 9.40 18.22
CA GLY A 59 13.12 8.71 16.98
C GLY A 59 12.13 7.61 16.62
N LEU A 60 11.71 6.80 17.59
CA LEU A 60 10.73 5.72 17.36
C LEU A 60 9.32 6.28 17.13
N ILE A 61 8.95 7.35 17.83
CA ILE A 61 7.68 8.06 17.58
C ILE A 61 7.62 8.54 16.12
N LYS A 62 8.72 9.10 15.58
CA LYS A 62 8.80 9.53 14.16
C LYS A 62 8.71 8.35 13.20
N VAL A 63 9.29 7.20 13.55
CA VAL A 63 9.20 5.95 12.78
C VAL A 63 7.74 5.50 12.67
N TYR A 64 7.01 5.43 13.80
CA TYR A 64 5.58 5.12 13.81
C TYR A 64 4.74 6.15 13.04
N GLU A 65 4.96 7.45 13.25
CA GLU A 65 4.25 8.52 12.54
C GLU A 65 4.41 8.38 11.02
N SER A 66 5.63 8.12 10.57
CA SER A 66 5.96 7.94 9.15
C SER A 66 5.31 6.68 8.57
N ALA A 67 5.37 5.57 9.30
CA ALA A 67 4.77 4.30 8.88
C ALA A 67 3.25 4.42 8.73
N ILE A 68 2.58 4.94 9.76
CA ILE A 68 1.12 5.09 9.75
C ILE A 68 0.71 6.04 8.62
N ARG A 69 1.28 7.25 8.59
CA ARG A 69 0.90 8.28 7.62
C ARG A 69 1.15 7.85 6.18
N ASN A 70 2.33 7.33 5.89
CA ASN A 70 2.77 7.14 4.50
C ASN A 70 2.50 5.74 3.96
N LYS A 71 2.27 4.75 4.82
CA LYS A 71 2.13 3.33 4.44
C LYS A 71 0.77 2.77 4.82
N LEU A 72 0.42 2.80 6.11
CA LEU A 72 -0.79 2.13 6.59
C LEU A 72 -2.08 2.85 6.17
N LEU A 73 -2.11 4.19 6.21
CA LEU A 73 -3.29 4.94 5.76
C LEU A 73 -3.59 4.79 4.26
N SER A 74 -2.60 4.37 3.45
CA SER A 74 -2.79 4.10 2.02
C SER A 74 -2.96 2.61 1.68
N CYS A 75 -3.03 1.76 2.71
CA CYS A 75 -3.19 0.31 2.60
C CYS A 75 -4.49 -0.14 3.24
N ASP A 76 -5.19 -1.05 2.57
CA ASP A 76 -6.42 -1.66 3.07
C ASP A 76 -6.45 -3.17 2.85
N GLY A 77 -5.28 -3.80 2.62
CA GLY A 77 -5.15 -5.24 2.52
C GLY A 77 -5.49 -5.92 3.85
N PHE A 78 -6.66 -6.53 3.93
CA PHE A 78 -7.25 -7.07 5.16
C PHE A 78 -6.31 -8.08 5.83
N ALA A 79 -5.82 -9.07 5.07
CA ALA A 79 -4.92 -10.10 5.61
C ALA A 79 -3.62 -9.50 6.16
N TYR A 80 -3.10 -8.44 5.53
CA TYR A 80 -1.88 -7.77 6.02
C TYR A 80 -2.15 -6.94 7.27
N LEU A 81 -3.27 -6.21 7.33
CA LEU A 81 -3.64 -5.46 8.54
C LEU A 81 -3.91 -6.40 9.72
N GLN A 82 -4.54 -7.56 9.49
CA GLN A 82 -4.70 -8.60 10.51
C GLN A 82 -3.37 -9.19 10.96
N PHE A 83 -2.46 -9.46 10.02
CA PHE A 83 -1.10 -9.89 10.35
C PHE A 83 -0.40 -8.88 11.26
N LEU A 84 -0.52 -7.58 10.98
CA LEU A 84 0.04 -6.54 11.84
C LEU A 84 -0.60 -6.55 13.23
N GLN A 85 -1.93 -6.75 13.34
CA GLN A 85 -2.59 -6.87 14.65
C GLN A 85 -2.08 -8.06 15.44
N GLU A 86 -1.93 -9.23 14.81
CA GLU A 86 -1.39 -10.44 15.44
C GLU A 86 0.07 -10.21 15.88
N LEU A 87 0.89 -9.61 15.01
CA LEU A 87 2.29 -9.31 15.31
C LEU A 87 2.42 -8.34 16.49
N VAL A 88 1.62 -7.28 16.53
CA VAL A 88 1.62 -6.30 17.64
C VAL A 88 1.12 -6.95 18.93
N GLY A 89 0.08 -7.79 18.85
CA GLY A 89 -0.46 -8.54 19.99
C GLY A 89 0.51 -9.59 20.54
N ASN A 90 1.48 -10.03 19.72
CA ASN A 90 2.56 -10.92 20.11
C ASN A 90 3.91 -10.18 20.30
N ASP A 91 3.85 -8.92 20.75
CA ASP A 91 5.03 -8.11 21.11
C ASP A 91 6.09 -7.99 20.01
N PHE A 92 5.64 -7.93 18.76
CA PHE A 92 6.47 -7.94 17.55
C PHE A 92 7.39 -9.16 17.41
N VAL A 93 7.04 -10.26 18.07
CA VAL A 93 7.72 -11.56 17.94
C VAL A 93 7.03 -12.37 16.84
N LEU A 94 7.79 -12.84 15.87
CA LEU A 94 7.26 -13.68 14.79
C LEU A 94 6.98 -15.10 15.27
N THR A 95 5.82 -15.63 14.93
CA THR A 95 5.50 -17.06 15.08
C THR A 95 5.90 -17.84 13.82
N LYS A 96 5.88 -19.19 13.89
CA LYS A 96 6.20 -20.04 12.73
C LYS A 96 5.12 -20.00 11.64
N GLN A 97 3.90 -19.65 12.02
CA GLN A 97 2.73 -19.60 11.15
C GLN A 97 2.61 -18.27 10.40
N MET A 98 3.25 -17.22 10.93
CA MET A 98 3.26 -15.89 10.35
C MET A 98 3.97 -15.85 8.99
N ASN A 99 3.39 -15.12 8.04
CA ASN A 99 3.93 -15.01 6.70
C ASN A 99 5.24 -14.18 6.69
N PRO A 100 6.39 -14.72 6.24
CA PRO A 100 7.66 -14.01 6.28
C PRO A 100 7.71 -12.80 5.32
N ARG A 101 6.94 -12.80 4.23
CA ARG A 101 6.86 -11.65 3.32
C ARG A 101 6.09 -10.49 3.96
N MET A 102 5.02 -10.79 4.71
CA MET A 102 4.31 -9.76 5.49
C MET A 102 5.21 -9.18 6.61
N ALA A 103 6.08 -10.00 7.21
CA ALA A 103 7.08 -9.51 8.16
C ALA A 103 8.08 -8.53 7.50
N VAL A 104 8.51 -8.81 6.26
CA VAL A 104 9.34 -7.89 5.47
C VAL A 104 8.57 -6.62 5.07
N MET A 105 7.28 -6.74 4.71
CA MET A 105 6.41 -5.58 4.48
C MET A 105 6.38 -4.68 5.73
N CYS A 106 6.19 -5.26 6.92
CA CYS A 106 6.19 -4.53 8.18
C CYS A 106 7.53 -3.82 8.41
N HIS A 107 8.65 -4.53 8.23
CA HIS A 107 9.98 -3.92 8.33
C HIS A 107 10.12 -2.68 7.43
N TYR A 108 9.75 -2.78 6.16
CA TYR A 108 9.88 -1.64 5.24
C TYR A 108 8.85 -0.54 5.47
N ASP A 109 7.69 -0.85 6.04
CA ASP A 109 6.70 0.17 6.39
C ASP A 109 7.26 1.13 7.47
N PHE A 110 7.98 0.59 8.45
CA PHE A 110 8.57 1.38 9.54
C PHE A 110 9.97 1.91 9.21
N TRP A 111 10.84 1.09 8.65
CA TRP A 111 12.26 1.40 8.57
C TRP A 111 12.73 1.90 7.20
N GLN A 112 12.01 1.56 6.14
CA GLN A 112 12.18 2.06 4.75
C GLN A 112 13.56 1.80 4.12
N LYS A 113 14.42 1.01 4.76
CA LYS A 113 15.77 0.65 4.32
C LYS A 113 16.04 -0.81 4.66
N PRO A 114 16.97 -1.48 3.96
CA PRO A 114 17.47 -2.79 4.38
C PRO A 114 17.99 -2.79 5.82
N GLY A 115 17.87 -3.94 6.49
CA GLY A 115 18.21 -4.07 7.90
C GLY A 115 19.68 -3.81 8.24
N ASP A 116 20.61 -4.24 7.38
CA ASP A 116 22.05 -4.00 7.54
C ASP A 116 22.38 -2.50 7.57
N LYS A 117 21.69 -1.69 6.76
CA LYS A 117 21.85 -0.22 6.72
C LYS A 117 21.36 0.49 7.98
N LEU A 118 20.65 -0.23 8.84
CA LEU A 118 20.09 0.28 10.09
C LEU A 118 20.77 -0.36 11.31
N GLY A 119 21.71 -1.28 11.10
CA GLY A 119 22.39 -2.00 12.17
C GLY A 119 21.58 -3.17 12.76
N PHE A 120 20.54 -3.64 12.07
CA PHE A 120 19.80 -4.83 12.48
C PHE A 120 20.45 -6.10 11.92
N ALA A 121 20.76 -7.06 12.79
CA ALA A 121 21.30 -8.36 12.44
C ALA A 121 20.25 -9.33 11.90
N SER A 122 18.97 -9.11 12.20
CA SER A 122 17.87 -9.97 11.73
C SER A 122 16.55 -9.22 11.59
N LEU A 123 15.66 -9.80 10.78
CA LEU A 123 14.29 -9.29 10.64
C LEU A 123 13.57 -9.25 12.00
N ALA A 124 13.70 -10.31 12.80
CA ALA A 124 13.13 -10.37 14.14
C ALA A 124 13.63 -9.23 15.04
N GLN A 125 14.93 -8.92 15.01
CA GLN A 125 15.47 -7.79 15.78
C GLN A 125 14.87 -6.44 15.34
N SER A 126 14.70 -6.25 14.04
CA SER A 126 14.12 -5.00 13.52
C SER A 126 12.64 -4.83 13.89
N LEU A 127 11.89 -5.93 14.01
CA LEU A 127 10.49 -5.90 14.43
C LEU A 127 10.39 -5.69 15.94
N ASN A 128 11.17 -6.41 16.73
CA ASN A 128 11.20 -6.26 18.19
C ASN A 128 11.63 -4.85 18.61
N ALA A 129 12.44 -4.15 17.81
CA ALA A 129 12.76 -2.73 18.05
C ALA A 129 11.55 -1.77 17.97
N LEU A 130 10.38 -2.25 17.52
CA LEU A 130 9.11 -1.51 17.53
C LEU A 130 8.30 -1.74 18.81
N ASP A 131 8.70 -2.67 19.68
CA ASP A 131 7.96 -3.07 20.88
C ASP A 131 8.02 -2.00 21.97
N GLN A 132 7.09 -1.04 21.88
CA GLN A 132 6.94 0.07 22.80
C GLN A 132 5.46 0.18 23.21
N PRO A 133 5.10 -0.01 24.50
CA PRO A 133 3.71 -0.19 24.93
C PRO A 133 2.74 0.89 24.46
N GLU A 134 3.11 2.17 24.58
CA GLU A 134 2.22 3.29 24.24
C GLU A 134 1.99 3.39 22.72
N LEU A 135 3.03 3.10 21.93
CA LEU A 135 2.94 3.11 20.46
C LEU A 135 2.20 1.88 19.91
N LYS A 136 2.30 0.74 20.58
CA LYS A 136 1.51 -0.46 20.28
C LYS A 136 0.03 -0.23 20.49
N ALA A 137 -0.33 0.38 21.61
CA ALA A 137 -1.72 0.74 21.90
C ALA A 137 -2.29 1.65 20.79
N GLU A 138 -1.55 2.70 20.40
CA GLU A 138 -1.92 3.56 19.27
C GLU A 138 -2.06 2.76 17.96
N LEU A 139 -1.09 1.90 17.63
CA LEU A 139 -1.10 1.14 16.39
C LEU A 139 -2.27 0.13 16.34
N LEU A 140 -2.61 -0.52 17.45
CA LEU A 140 -3.78 -1.42 17.52
C LEU A 140 -5.09 -0.67 17.24
N GLU A 141 -5.25 0.55 17.78
CA GLU A 141 -6.40 1.40 17.47
C GLU A 141 -6.44 1.80 15.99
N VAL A 142 -5.30 2.20 15.43
CA VAL A 142 -5.19 2.51 13.98
C VAL A 142 -5.57 1.32 13.13
N LEU A 143 -5.01 0.14 13.39
CA LEU A 143 -5.27 -1.07 12.63
C LEU A 143 -6.75 -1.48 12.72
N ALA A 144 -7.35 -1.40 13.90
CA ALA A 144 -8.78 -1.67 14.08
C ALA A 144 -9.64 -0.69 13.27
N LEU A 145 -9.32 0.61 13.28
CA LEU A 145 -10.02 1.62 12.49
C LEU A 145 -9.87 1.37 10.98
N LEU A 146 -8.67 1.00 10.52
CA LEU A 146 -8.40 0.70 9.10
C LEU A 146 -9.15 -0.55 8.63
N ILE A 147 -9.10 -1.64 9.40
CA ILE A 147 -9.85 -2.87 9.10
C ILE A 147 -11.35 -2.58 9.05
N ASN A 148 -11.87 -1.82 10.02
CA ASN A 148 -13.26 -1.44 10.07
C ASN A 148 -13.70 -0.48 8.95
N ARG A 149 -12.81 0.01 8.07
CA ARG A 149 -13.16 0.82 6.88
C ARG A 149 -13.28 0.00 5.61
N ILE A 150 -12.84 -1.26 5.60
CA ILE A 150 -12.91 -2.12 4.43
C ILE A 150 -14.38 -2.48 4.16
N ARG A 151 -14.84 -2.27 2.93
CA ARG A 151 -16.27 -2.39 2.52
C ARG A 151 -16.47 -3.24 1.27
N TYR A 152 -15.44 -3.95 0.85
CA TYR A 152 -15.43 -4.69 -0.40
C TYR A 152 -14.63 -5.97 -0.22
N GLU A 153 -14.96 -6.96 -1.05
CA GLU A 153 -14.31 -8.28 -1.01
C GLU A 153 -12.90 -8.22 -1.60
N GLN A 154 -12.00 -8.96 -0.97
CA GLN A 154 -10.60 -9.10 -1.36
C GLN A 154 -10.29 -10.58 -1.51
N PHE A 155 -9.61 -10.94 -2.59
CA PHE A 155 -9.44 -12.34 -2.98
C PHE A 155 -7.96 -12.73 -2.92
N ALA A 156 -7.65 -13.91 -2.38
CA ALA A 156 -6.28 -14.41 -2.41
C ALA A 156 -5.82 -14.69 -3.84
N LEU A 157 -4.57 -14.37 -4.16
CA LEU A 157 -3.93 -14.78 -5.42
C LEU A 157 -3.52 -16.25 -5.34
N SER A 158 -4.49 -17.16 -5.35
CA SER A 158 -4.33 -18.59 -4.99
C SER A 158 -3.24 -19.34 -5.77
N GLU A 159 -2.92 -18.89 -6.99
CA GLU A 159 -1.86 -19.47 -7.83
C GLU A 159 -0.45 -18.95 -7.51
N LEU A 160 -0.29 -17.98 -6.60
CA LEU A 160 1.00 -17.46 -6.15
C LEU A 160 1.29 -17.93 -4.73
N LEU A 161 2.00 -19.07 -4.63
CA LEU A 161 2.44 -19.60 -3.35
C LEU A 161 3.22 -18.54 -2.55
N PHE A 162 2.89 -18.43 -1.27
CA PHE A 162 3.52 -17.51 -0.31
C PHE A 162 3.33 -16.01 -0.58
N ASN A 163 2.60 -15.60 -1.62
CA ASN A 163 2.31 -14.19 -1.87
C ASN A 163 1.16 -13.71 -0.95
N PRO A 164 1.39 -12.73 -0.06
CA PRO A 164 0.37 -12.27 0.88
C PRO A 164 -0.64 -11.29 0.28
N LEU A 165 -0.42 -10.82 -0.96
CA LEU A 165 -1.25 -9.79 -1.56
C LEU A 165 -2.59 -10.38 -2.01
N GLN A 166 -3.65 -9.61 -1.78
CA GLN A 166 -5.00 -9.94 -2.21
C GLN A 166 -5.40 -9.06 -3.40
N ALA A 167 -6.13 -9.62 -4.36
CA ALA A 167 -6.83 -8.83 -5.37
C ALA A 167 -7.82 -7.87 -4.69
N HIS A 168 -8.04 -6.73 -5.32
CA HIS A 168 -8.84 -5.57 -4.89
C HIS A 168 -8.31 -4.79 -3.70
N ALA A 169 -7.43 -5.37 -2.90
CA ALA A 169 -6.74 -4.64 -1.85
C ALA A 169 -5.74 -3.62 -2.43
N ARG A 170 -5.55 -2.54 -1.68
CA ARG A 170 -4.62 -1.45 -1.94
C ARG A 170 -3.34 -1.63 -1.13
N TYR A 171 -2.21 -1.44 -1.81
CA TYR A 171 -0.88 -1.54 -1.23
C TYR A 171 0.02 -0.43 -1.75
N THR A 172 0.97 0.01 -0.94
CA THR A 172 2.08 0.81 -1.44
C THR A 172 2.95 -0.01 -2.40
N ARG A 173 3.73 0.67 -3.23
CA ARG A 173 4.66 -0.02 -4.13
C ARG A 173 5.63 -0.89 -3.34
N GLU A 174 6.18 -0.39 -2.24
CA GLU A 174 7.14 -1.15 -1.42
C GLU A 174 6.51 -2.42 -0.83
N GLN A 175 5.26 -2.32 -0.34
CA GLN A 175 4.49 -3.49 0.12
C GLN A 175 4.29 -4.52 -1.00
N ILE A 176 4.01 -4.09 -2.23
CA ILE A 176 3.87 -4.98 -3.39
C ILE A 176 5.18 -5.71 -3.67
N LEU A 177 6.31 -4.99 -3.68
CA LEU A 177 7.63 -5.59 -3.94
C LEU A 177 8.05 -6.60 -2.87
N ALA A 178 7.75 -6.31 -1.59
CA ALA A 178 7.97 -7.25 -0.50
C ALA A 178 7.03 -8.46 -0.61
N GLY A 179 5.75 -8.24 -0.98
CA GLY A 179 4.78 -9.30 -1.22
C GLY A 179 5.16 -10.25 -2.36
N PHE A 180 5.79 -9.74 -3.42
CA PHE A 180 6.41 -10.55 -4.48
C PHE A 180 7.80 -11.10 -4.11
N GLY A 181 8.36 -10.74 -2.95
CA GLY A 181 9.64 -11.26 -2.49
C GLY A 181 10.87 -10.72 -3.23
N VAL A 182 10.72 -9.71 -4.09
CA VAL A 182 11.87 -9.06 -4.77
C VAL A 182 12.57 -8.04 -3.88
N THR A 183 11.87 -7.58 -2.84
CA THR A 183 12.46 -6.89 -1.70
C THR A 183 12.50 -7.86 -0.52
N THR A 184 13.69 -8.00 0.08
CA THR A 184 13.96 -8.87 1.23
C THR A 184 14.54 -8.03 2.36
N PHE A 185 14.69 -8.60 3.56
CA PHE A 185 15.32 -7.89 4.68
C PHE A 185 16.72 -7.32 4.35
N ALA A 186 17.50 -8.03 3.54
CA ALA A 186 18.86 -7.65 3.16
C ALA A 186 18.94 -6.81 1.88
N TYR A 187 17.85 -6.70 1.11
CA TYR A 187 17.89 -6.06 -0.20
C TYR A 187 16.59 -5.33 -0.53
N GLN A 188 16.72 -4.04 -0.85
CA GLN A 188 15.60 -3.22 -1.32
C GLN A 188 15.66 -3.09 -2.84
N LYS A 189 14.63 -3.57 -3.53
CA LYS A 189 14.51 -3.40 -4.98
C LYS A 189 14.20 -1.94 -5.31
N PRO A 190 15.00 -1.25 -6.14
CA PRO A 190 14.65 0.06 -6.64
C PRO A 190 13.42 -0.03 -7.55
N ALA A 191 12.43 0.84 -7.34
CA ALA A 191 11.16 0.75 -8.04
C ALA A 191 10.71 2.13 -8.55
N ARG A 192 11.37 2.55 -9.63
CA ARG A 192 11.15 3.85 -10.28
C ARG A 192 10.34 3.75 -11.57
N GLU A 193 10.34 2.58 -12.19
CA GLU A 193 9.70 2.34 -13.49
C GLU A 193 8.25 1.87 -13.31
N GLY A 194 7.42 2.14 -14.33
CA GLY A 194 6.02 1.71 -14.37
C GLY A 194 5.85 0.21 -14.64
N VAL A 195 6.93 -0.51 -14.94
CA VAL A 195 6.92 -1.95 -15.19
C VAL A 195 8.10 -2.60 -14.48
N LEU A 196 7.89 -3.75 -13.85
CA LEU A 196 8.93 -4.52 -13.20
C LEU A 196 8.86 -6.00 -13.58
N MET A 197 9.91 -6.49 -14.23
CA MET A 197 10.06 -7.91 -14.54
C MET A 197 10.76 -8.64 -13.37
N ILE A 198 10.22 -9.80 -13.01
CA ILE A 198 10.69 -10.71 -11.95
C ILE A 198 11.07 -12.04 -12.61
N PRO A 199 12.33 -12.20 -13.09
CA PRO A 199 12.72 -13.35 -13.90
C PRO A 199 12.54 -14.68 -13.17
N GLU A 200 12.85 -14.71 -11.87
CA GLU A 200 12.81 -15.91 -11.04
C GLU A 200 11.39 -16.47 -10.87
N GLN A 201 10.37 -15.64 -11.12
CA GLN A 201 8.95 -16.02 -11.03
C GLN A 201 8.26 -16.00 -12.41
N ASN A 202 9.02 -15.76 -13.49
CA ASN A 202 8.50 -15.48 -14.84
C ASN A 202 7.28 -14.54 -14.81
N SER A 203 7.37 -13.49 -14.00
CA SER A 203 6.25 -12.60 -13.71
C SER A 203 6.61 -11.15 -14.02
N GLU A 204 5.65 -10.36 -14.47
CA GLU A 204 5.84 -8.92 -14.70
C GLU A 204 4.72 -8.12 -14.02
N LEU A 205 5.12 -7.07 -13.31
CA LEU A 205 4.22 -6.19 -12.58
C LEU A 205 4.05 -4.89 -13.37
N LEU A 206 2.80 -4.53 -13.69
CA LEU A 206 2.43 -3.29 -14.35
C LEU A 206 1.87 -2.31 -13.31
N PHE A 207 2.52 -1.17 -13.13
CA PHE A 207 2.07 -0.10 -12.23
C PHE A 207 1.47 1.06 -13.03
N VAL A 208 0.15 1.21 -12.96
CA VAL A 208 -0.62 2.16 -13.73
C VAL A 208 -1.17 3.28 -12.85
N THR A 209 -1.06 4.52 -13.33
CA THR A 209 -1.71 5.70 -12.73
C THR A 209 -2.67 6.29 -13.76
N LEU A 210 -3.97 6.31 -13.46
CA LEU A 210 -5.01 6.71 -14.42
C LEU A 210 -4.97 8.22 -14.71
N ASN A 211 -5.06 9.06 -13.68
CA ASN A 211 -4.99 10.50 -13.80
C ASN A 211 -3.53 10.97 -13.82
N LYS A 212 -3.07 11.34 -15.02
CA LYS A 212 -1.75 11.92 -15.25
C LYS A 212 -1.89 13.43 -15.26
N ASN A 213 -1.78 14.04 -14.09
CA ASN A 213 -1.78 15.48 -13.96
C ASN A 213 -0.57 16.05 -14.76
N GLU A 214 -0.82 16.94 -15.73
CA GLU A 214 0.17 17.46 -16.71
C GLU A 214 1.43 18.03 -16.04
N LYS A 215 1.32 18.51 -14.79
CA LYS A 215 2.46 19.08 -14.04
C LYS A 215 3.47 18.04 -13.54
N GLN A 216 3.14 16.74 -13.56
CA GLN A 216 3.99 15.67 -13.02
C GLN A 216 4.54 14.70 -14.08
N PHE A 217 4.08 14.78 -15.32
CA PHE A 217 4.48 13.87 -16.40
C PHE A 217 4.92 14.67 -17.62
N SER A 218 6.04 14.30 -18.24
CA SER A 218 6.44 14.92 -19.52
C SER A 218 5.44 14.55 -20.63
N PRO A 219 5.30 15.39 -21.68
CA PRO A 219 4.43 15.09 -22.83
C PRO A 219 4.68 13.73 -23.48
N THR A 220 5.90 13.19 -23.33
CA THR A 220 6.33 11.89 -23.84
C THR A 220 5.83 10.68 -23.05
N THR A 221 5.13 10.88 -21.92
CA THR A 221 4.71 9.80 -21.00
C THR A 221 3.19 9.81 -20.69
N MET A 222 2.41 10.56 -21.46
CA MET A 222 0.94 10.57 -21.35
C MET A 222 0.34 9.33 -22.03
N TYR A 223 0.65 8.15 -21.49
CA TYR A 223 -0.03 6.92 -21.90
C TYR A 223 -1.51 6.98 -21.50
N HIS A 224 -2.42 6.54 -22.35
CA HIS A 224 -3.86 6.62 -22.11
C HIS A 224 -4.35 5.30 -21.50
N ASP A 225 -4.15 5.10 -20.20
CA ASP A 225 -4.54 3.86 -19.51
C ASP A 225 -5.96 4.00 -18.93
N TYR A 226 -6.88 3.10 -19.27
CA TYR A 226 -8.28 3.19 -18.82
C TYR A 226 -8.98 1.83 -18.78
N ALA A 227 -10.04 1.76 -17.99
CA ALA A 227 -10.93 0.61 -17.95
C ALA A 227 -11.91 0.65 -19.13
N ILE A 228 -11.93 -0.39 -19.97
CA ILE A 228 -12.88 -0.51 -21.10
C ILE A 228 -14.25 -0.98 -20.58
N ASN A 229 -14.25 -2.02 -19.77
CA ASN A 229 -15.40 -2.57 -19.03
C ASN A 229 -14.88 -3.29 -17.80
N GLU A 230 -15.75 -3.86 -16.96
CA GLU A 230 -15.36 -4.54 -15.70
C GLU A 230 -14.28 -5.63 -15.86
N GLN A 231 -14.12 -6.23 -17.04
CA GLN A 231 -13.16 -7.30 -17.31
C GLN A 231 -12.02 -6.91 -18.25
N LEU A 232 -12.11 -5.77 -18.94
CA LEU A 232 -11.13 -5.35 -19.94
C LEU A 232 -10.47 -4.04 -19.56
N PHE A 233 -9.14 -4.01 -19.63
CA PHE A 233 -8.32 -2.85 -19.32
C PHE A 233 -7.40 -2.51 -20.50
N HIS A 234 -7.46 -1.26 -20.94
CA HIS A 234 -6.56 -0.73 -21.93
C HIS A 234 -5.28 -0.21 -21.25
N TRP A 235 -4.13 -0.69 -21.71
CA TRP A 235 -2.82 -0.28 -21.23
C TRP A 235 -1.91 0.08 -22.40
N GLN A 236 -1.11 1.13 -22.23
CA GLN A 236 -0.11 1.52 -23.21
C GLN A 236 1.31 1.23 -22.74
N SER A 237 2.08 0.58 -23.59
CA SER A 237 3.45 0.17 -23.30
C SER A 237 4.43 1.34 -23.30
N GLN A 238 5.65 1.13 -22.77
CA GLN A 238 6.74 2.04 -23.08
C GLN A 238 7.09 1.99 -24.59
N ASN A 239 7.62 3.09 -25.12
CA ASN A 239 7.99 3.21 -26.55
C ASN A 239 9.03 2.17 -27.02
N SER A 240 9.76 1.55 -26.10
CA SER A 240 10.75 0.51 -26.40
C SER A 240 10.13 -0.86 -26.69
N ALA A 241 8.89 -1.12 -26.27
CA ALA A 241 8.19 -2.36 -26.60
C ALA A 241 7.72 -2.32 -28.05
N ARG A 242 7.83 -3.45 -28.76
CA ARG A 242 7.39 -3.61 -30.15
C ARG A 242 6.71 -4.98 -30.33
N PRO A 243 5.63 -5.08 -31.11
CA PRO A 243 4.90 -6.35 -31.27
C PRO A 243 5.79 -7.49 -31.79
N GLU A 244 6.75 -7.18 -32.64
CA GLU A 244 7.50 -8.18 -33.40
C GLU A 244 8.76 -8.68 -32.67
N ARG A 245 9.16 -8.03 -31.56
CA ARG A 245 10.38 -8.41 -30.81
C ARG A 245 10.44 -7.89 -29.38
N GLY A 246 11.25 -8.57 -28.56
CA GLY A 246 11.60 -8.11 -27.21
C GLY A 246 10.39 -8.07 -26.27
N LYS A 247 10.27 -6.99 -25.48
CA LYS A 247 9.19 -6.87 -24.47
C LYS A 247 7.79 -6.95 -25.07
N GLY A 248 7.57 -6.32 -26.22
CA GLY A 248 6.24 -6.28 -26.83
C GLY A 248 5.77 -7.65 -27.30
N LEU A 249 6.65 -8.40 -27.99
CA LEU A 249 6.38 -9.80 -28.34
C LEU A 249 6.12 -10.66 -27.09
N SER A 250 6.91 -10.47 -26.03
CA SER A 250 6.70 -11.19 -24.76
C SER A 250 5.38 -10.88 -24.06
N TYR A 251 4.71 -9.76 -24.37
CA TYR A 251 3.35 -9.49 -23.90
C TYR A 251 2.31 -10.26 -24.71
N ILE A 252 2.50 -10.38 -26.01
CA ILE A 252 1.59 -11.11 -26.92
C ILE A 252 1.67 -12.62 -26.65
N GLU A 253 2.89 -13.14 -26.51
CA GLU A 253 3.16 -14.58 -26.33
C GLU A 253 3.18 -15.01 -24.86
N HIS A 254 2.76 -14.13 -23.93
CA HIS A 254 2.99 -14.34 -22.51
C HIS A 254 2.40 -15.66 -21.99
N GLN A 255 1.19 -16.02 -22.43
CA GLN A 255 0.54 -17.29 -22.05
C GLN A 255 1.32 -18.51 -22.55
N GLN A 256 1.82 -18.46 -23.80
CA GLN A 256 2.62 -19.55 -24.38
C GLN A 256 3.97 -19.70 -23.66
N MET A 257 4.55 -18.58 -23.24
CA MET A 257 5.81 -18.54 -22.48
C MET A 257 5.63 -18.82 -20.98
N GLY A 258 4.40 -19.05 -20.51
CA GLY A 258 4.08 -19.19 -19.08
C GLY A 258 4.41 -17.94 -18.26
N LYS A 259 4.52 -16.78 -18.91
CA LYS A 259 4.81 -15.49 -18.29
C LYS A 259 3.52 -14.90 -17.71
N ARG A 260 3.54 -14.60 -16.42
CA ARG A 260 2.39 -14.05 -15.69
C ARG A 260 2.48 -12.53 -15.63
N ILE A 261 1.35 -11.85 -15.78
CA ILE A 261 1.30 -10.38 -15.81
C ILE A 261 0.31 -9.91 -14.75
N PHE A 262 0.76 -9.04 -13.85
CA PHE A 262 -0.05 -8.52 -12.74
C PHE A 262 -0.26 -7.03 -12.86
N LEU A 263 -1.50 -6.58 -12.72
CA LEU A 263 -1.88 -5.20 -12.91
C LEU A 263 -2.16 -4.51 -11.56
N PHE A 264 -1.45 -3.42 -11.29
CA PHE A 264 -1.59 -2.59 -10.10
C PHE A 264 -1.98 -1.19 -10.53
N VAL A 265 -3.17 -0.73 -10.14
CA VAL A 265 -3.75 0.53 -10.64
C VAL A 265 -4.02 1.49 -9.50
N ARG A 266 -3.72 2.77 -9.70
CA ARG A 266 -4.16 3.85 -8.82
C ARG A 266 -4.75 4.99 -9.64
N GLU A 267 -5.62 5.74 -9.00
CA GLU A 267 -6.36 6.81 -9.63
C GLU A 267 -5.45 8.00 -9.91
N GLN A 268 -4.56 8.34 -8.97
CA GLN A 268 -3.57 9.42 -9.12
C GLN A 268 -2.34 9.14 -8.27
N SER A 269 -1.27 9.90 -8.49
CA SER A 269 -0.01 9.71 -7.75
C SER A 269 -0.11 10.10 -6.28
N LYS A 270 -0.83 11.19 -6.01
CA LYS A 270 -0.99 11.79 -4.68
C LYS A 270 -2.40 12.32 -4.52
N ASP A 271 -2.91 12.29 -3.31
CA ASP A 271 -4.12 12.97 -2.88
C ASP A 271 -3.80 14.08 -1.85
N GLU A 272 -4.81 14.58 -1.16
CA GLU A 272 -4.66 15.62 -0.12
C GLU A 272 -3.94 15.15 1.16
N TYR A 273 -3.72 13.82 1.29
CA TYR A 273 -3.15 13.16 2.47
C TYR A 273 -1.77 12.52 2.19
N GLY A 274 -1.43 12.24 0.93
CA GLY A 274 -0.10 11.77 0.58
C GLY A 274 -0.04 10.99 -0.72
N THR A 275 0.92 10.06 -0.81
CA THR A 275 1.04 9.15 -1.96
C THR A 275 -0.01 8.07 -1.87
N MET A 276 -0.76 7.86 -2.96
CA MET A 276 -1.75 6.78 -3.03
C MET A 276 -1.09 5.43 -3.35
N GLY A 277 -1.53 4.39 -2.65
CA GLY A 277 -1.22 3.00 -2.98
C GLY A 277 -1.95 2.54 -4.25
N PHE A 278 -1.55 1.39 -4.77
CA PHE A 278 -2.14 0.75 -5.94
C PHE A 278 -3.12 -0.34 -5.51
N VAL A 279 -4.30 -0.33 -6.13
CA VAL A 279 -5.26 -1.42 -6.07
C VAL A 279 -4.73 -2.56 -6.94
N ASN A 280 -4.71 -3.76 -6.37
CA ASN A 280 -4.32 -4.97 -7.06
C ASN A 280 -5.47 -5.47 -7.95
N PHE A 281 -5.35 -5.36 -9.28
CA PHE A 281 -6.33 -5.90 -10.22
C PHE A 281 -6.11 -7.39 -10.51
N GLY A 282 -5.08 -7.98 -9.91
CA GLY A 282 -4.74 -9.38 -10.07
C GLY A 282 -4.01 -9.65 -11.38
N GLU A 283 -4.05 -10.91 -11.79
CA GLU A 283 -3.43 -11.38 -13.03
C GLU A 283 -4.30 -11.03 -14.24
N VAL A 284 -3.62 -10.72 -15.35
CA VAL A 284 -4.25 -10.37 -16.62
C VAL A 284 -3.75 -11.23 -17.77
N GLU A 285 -4.59 -11.37 -18.79
CA GLU A 285 -4.32 -12.12 -20.00
C GLU A 285 -4.46 -11.25 -21.25
N TYR A 286 -3.58 -11.48 -22.23
CA TYR A 286 -3.56 -10.72 -23.47
C TYR A 286 -4.78 -11.03 -24.32
N VAL A 287 -5.47 -9.99 -24.82
CA VAL A 287 -6.60 -10.13 -25.75
C VAL A 287 -6.21 -9.67 -27.15
N SER A 288 -5.74 -8.43 -27.25
CA SER A 288 -5.40 -7.80 -28.53
C SER A 288 -4.45 -6.63 -28.33
N HIS A 289 -3.82 -6.17 -29.41
CA HIS A 289 -3.12 -4.90 -29.43
C HIS A 289 -3.35 -4.16 -30.73
N HIS A 290 -3.03 -2.87 -30.72
CA HIS A 290 -2.81 -2.07 -31.92
C HIS A 290 -1.68 -1.06 -31.68
N GLY A 291 -1.16 -0.48 -32.76
CA GLY A 291 0.04 0.36 -32.69
C GLY A 291 1.31 -0.45 -32.40
N SER A 292 2.45 0.23 -32.35
CA SER A 292 3.76 -0.41 -32.18
C SER A 292 4.64 0.32 -31.17
N GLN A 293 4.75 1.65 -31.24
CA GLN A 293 5.57 2.45 -30.32
C GLN A 293 4.85 3.74 -29.91
N PRO A 294 4.03 3.72 -28.84
CA PRO A 294 3.76 2.60 -27.94
C PRO A 294 2.77 1.58 -28.51
N MET A 295 2.79 0.35 -27.97
CA MET A 295 1.73 -0.64 -28.17
C MET A 295 0.55 -0.28 -27.26
N SER A 296 -0.66 -0.30 -27.81
CA SER A 296 -1.91 -0.22 -27.05
C SER A 296 -2.44 -1.64 -26.90
N ILE A 297 -2.40 -2.19 -25.68
CA ILE A 297 -2.74 -3.57 -25.37
C ILE A 297 -4.05 -3.60 -24.58
N THR A 298 -4.95 -4.50 -24.98
CA THR A 298 -6.14 -4.84 -24.21
C THR A 298 -5.83 -6.08 -23.37
N TRP A 299 -5.90 -5.89 -22.05
CA TRP A 299 -5.75 -6.93 -21.03
C TRP A 299 -7.13 -7.38 -20.55
N GLN A 300 -7.35 -8.69 -20.45
CA GLN A 300 -8.49 -9.28 -19.75
C GLN A 300 -8.09 -9.58 -18.30
N LEU A 301 -8.86 -9.11 -17.33
CA LEU A 301 -8.65 -9.43 -15.93
C LEU A 301 -9.22 -10.81 -15.60
N LYS A 302 -8.45 -11.64 -14.88
CA LYS A 302 -8.97 -12.91 -14.34
C LYS A 302 -10.01 -12.72 -13.24
N THR A 303 -9.99 -11.57 -12.57
CA THR A 303 -11.00 -11.16 -11.57
C THR A 303 -11.58 -9.82 -12.02
N PRO A 304 -12.91 -9.68 -12.18
CA PRO A 304 -13.51 -8.40 -12.58
C PRO A 304 -13.10 -7.27 -11.63
N MET A 305 -12.87 -6.07 -12.19
CA MET A 305 -12.46 -4.90 -11.43
C MET A 305 -13.40 -4.61 -10.25
N PRO A 306 -12.85 -4.14 -9.13
CA PRO A 306 -13.70 -3.78 -8.01
C PRO A 306 -14.55 -2.55 -8.37
N HIS A 307 -15.84 -2.60 -8.04
CA HIS A 307 -16.82 -1.58 -8.44
C HIS A 307 -16.46 -0.15 -8.03
N PHE A 308 -15.72 0.04 -6.93
CA PHE A 308 -15.25 1.38 -6.49
C PHE A 308 -14.22 2.00 -7.46
N MET A 309 -13.45 1.16 -8.17
CA MET A 309 -12.51 1.61 -9.21
C MET A 309 -13.22 1.86 -10.53
N TRP A 310 -14.24 1.06 -10.87
CA TRP A 310 -15.02 1.27 -12.10
C TRP A 310 -15.61 2.69 -12.16
N LYS A 311 -16.22 3.17 -11.07
CA LYS A 311 -16.78 4.52 -10.99
C LYS A 311 -15.74 5.63 -11.23
N GLN A 312 -14.49 5.39 -10.87
CA GLN A 312 -13.42 6.37 -11.06
C GLN A 312 -12.79 6.26 -12.45
N ALA A 313 -12.59 5.03 -12.94
CA ALA A 313 -12.05 4.79 -14.28
C ALA A 313 -13.02 5.22 -15.39
N ALA A 314 -14.33 4.96 -15.23
CA ALA A 314 -15.36 5.40 -16.18
C ALA A 314 -15.49 6.93 -16.24
N LYS A 315 -15.29 7.64 -15.12
CA LYS A 315 -15.27 9.12 -15.12
C LYS A 315 -14.10 9.70 -15.91
N LEU A 316 -12.98 8.99 -15.96
CA LEU A 316 -11.77 9.40 -16.69
C LEU A 316 -11.81 8.99 -18.17
N ALA A 317 -12.66 8.04 -18.56
CA ALA A 317 -12.81 7.60 -19.95
C ALA A 317 -13.73 8.52 -20.81
N VAL A 318 -14.44 9.45 -20.16
CA VAL A 318 -15.43 10.35 -20.80
C VAL A 318 -14.94 11.81 -20.88
N GLY A 319 -13.71 12.09 -20.40
CA GLY A 319 -13.08 13.42 -20.43
C GLY A 319 -11.82 13.43 -21.28
#